data_AF-A0A2E9N2J2-F1
#
_entry.id   AF-A0A2E9N2J2-F1
#
_cell.length_a   1.000
_cell.length_b   1.000
_cell.length_c   1.000
_cell.angle_alpha   90.00
_cell.angle_beta   90.00
_cell.angle_gamma   90.00
#
_symmetry.space_group_name_H-M   'P 1'
#
loop_
_entity.id
_entity.type
_entity.pdbx_description
1 polymer ?
#
loop_
_entity_poly.entity_id
_entity_poly.type
_entity_poly.pdbx_seq_one_letter_code
_entity_poly.pdbx_strand_id
1 'polypeptide(L)'
;MVSESGADEVALFKTYGEIIPLDPELAKQMLKETKEVMDSAGIPFFLRQGTCLGAVRDQAFIPWDDDLDLGCVIGLNGLTEEMIPSVLDAFRDRGYFVSLGSNDRWIAAGMVKRALRVDLTFFRIIDDSIFHYPSIWIPARLFSDLKEIDFMGEKFLVPNPPEEYLRAKYGPNWVMPKEDYERDVLDQVAKSPDAKLAPSPGQLPTKFRVLNLQDELVRRAEVSVIGLGEALTDDDGHVEFTLPNNDFYAVVIKFDDHEEILYQELLSPGVSYVYTPDPSINNGRCMVLTEE
;
A
#
# COMPACT_ATOMS: atom_id res chain seq x y z
N MET A 1 -13.05 -16.75 26.10
CA MET A 1 -11.87 -16.71 25.23
C MET A 1 -12.27 -15.93 24.01
N VAL A 2 -11.88 -14.65 23.94
CA VAL A 2 -11.86 -13.93 22.66
C VAL A 2 -10.82 -14.67 21.83
N SER A 3 -11.15 -15.11 20.61
CA SER A 3 -10.23 -15.90 19.80
C SER A 3 -8.92 -15.14 19.62
N GLU A 4 -7.78 -15.83 19.73
CA GLU A 4 -6.45 -15.25 19.45
C GLU A 4 -6.43 -14.53 18.09
N SER A 5 -7.24 -15.01 17.13
CA SER A 5 -7.45 -14.38 15.82
C SER A 5 -7.89 -12.92 15.85
N GLY A 6 -8.71 -12.51 16.83
CA GLY A 6 -9.23 -11.13 16.89
C GLY A 6 -8.21 -10.13 17.45
N ALA A 7 -7.32 -10.58 18.34
CA ALA A 7 -6.25 -9.73 18.87
C ALA A 7 -5.16 -9.48 17.82
N ASP A 8 -4.81 -10.50 17.05
CA ASP A 8 -3.81 -10.39 15.98
C ASP A 8 -4.31 -9.58 14.79
N GLU A 9 -5.61 -9.66 14.47
CA GLU A 9 -6.25 -8.79 13.49
C GLU A 9 -6.14 -7.32 13.93
N VAL A 10 -6.57 -7.01 15.17
CA VAL A 10 -6.42 -5.65 15.73
C VAL A 10 -4.96 -5.19 15.73
N ALA A 11 -4.01 -6.09 16.03
CA ALA A 11 -2.60 -5.77 15.99
C ALA A 11 -2.13 -5.40 14.58
N LEU A 12 -2.51 -6.17 13.55
CA LEU A 12 -2.22 -5.85 12.16
C LEU A 12 -2.80 -4.49 11.77
N PHE A 13 -4.09 -4.26 12.03
CA PHE A 13 -4.76 -3.01 11.69
C PHE A 13 -4.12 -1.79 12.37
N LYS A 14 -3.65 -1.95 13.61
CA LYS A 14 -2.91 -0.91 14.33
C LYS A 14 -1.63 -0.52 13.60
N THR A 15 -0.91 -1.47 12.99
CA THR A 15 0.33 -1.16 12.26
C THR A 15 0.09 -0.27 11.04
N TYR A 16 -1.09 -0.28 10.42
CA TYR A 16 -1.38 0.57 9.27
C TYR A 16 -1.54 2.05 9.61
N GLY A 17 -1.91 2.37 10.86
CA GLY A 17 -2.08 3.76 11.35
C GLY A 17 -0.95 4.24 12.25
N GLU A 18 -0.33 3.34 13.02
CA GLU A 18 0.82 3.66 13.87
C GLU A 18 2.13 3.31 13.17
N ILE A 19 2.71 4.29 12.47
CA ILE A 19 3.99 4.15 11.77
C ILE A 19 5.12 4.05 12.81
N ILE A 20 5.52 2.82 13.11
CA ILE A 20 6.63 2.50 14.01
C ILE A 20 7.78 1.97 13.14
N PRO A 21 8.96 2.62 13.14
CA PRO A 21 10.09 2.15 12.36
C PRO A 21 10.42 0.69 12.65
N LEU A 22 10.67 -0.07 11.59
CA LEU A 22 10.97 -1.49 11.69
C LEU A 22 12.29 -1.73 12.46
N ASP A 23 12.34 -2.82 13.23
CA ASP A 23 13.60 -3.32 13.80
C ASP A 23 14.38 -4.03 12.68
N PRO A 24 15.59 -3.57 12.31
CA PRO A 24 16.34 -4.13 11.20
C PRO A 24 16.71 -5.61 11.36
N GLU A 25 16.98 -6.09 12.58
CA GLU A 25 17.32 -7.50 12.80
C GLU A 25 16.07 -8.38 12.74
N LEU A 26 14.94 -7.88 13.24
CA LEU A 26 13.65 -8.57 13.08
C LEU A 26 13.23 -8.62 11.61
N ALA A 27 13.35 -7.51 10.88
CA ALA A 27 13.03 -7.42 9.46
C ALA A 27 13.90 -8.37 8.63
N LYS A 28 15.20 -8.42 8.91
CA LYS A 28 16.12 -9.39 8.31
C LYS A 28 15.71 -10.84 8.62
N GLN A 29 15.32 -11.15 9.86
CA GLN A 29 14.83 -12.49 10.20
C GLN A 29 13.56 -12.83 9.39
N MET A 30 12.61 -11.91 9.29
CA MET A 30 11.34 -12.15 8.61
C MET A 30 11.49 -12.23 7.08
N LEU A 31 12.44 -11.50 6.48
CA LEU A 31 12.82 -11.70 5.08
C LEU A 31 13.39 -13.10 4.82
N LYS A 32 14.24 -13.62 5.72
CA LYS A 32 14.79 -14.98 5.61
C LYS A 32 13.70 -16.04 5.75
N GLU A 33 12.81 -15.88 6.74
CA GLU A 33 11.67 -16.78 6.92
C GLU A 33 10.73 -16.77 5.71
N THR A 34 10.47 -15.58 5.14
CA THR A 34 9.69 -15.45 3.89
C THR A 34 10.40 -16.18 2.75
N LYS A 35 11.71 -15.97 2.60
CA LYS A 35 12.50 -16.64 1.57
C LYS A 35 12.42 -18.15 1.68
N GLU A 36 12.55 -18.72 2.87
CA GLU A 36 12.41 -20.17 3.08
C GLU A 36 11.02 -20.70 2.67
N VAL A 37 9.94 -19.98 3.01
CA VAL A 37 8.57 -20.37 2.62
C VAL A 37 8.42 -20.35 1.10
N MET A 38 8.84 -19.24 0.49
CA MET A 38 8.68 -19.01 -0.95
C MET A 38 9.57 -19.95 -1.77
N ASP A 39 10.82 -20.17 -1.36
CA ASP A 39 11.74 -21.13 -1.99
C ASP A 39 11.21 -22.57 -1.88
N SER A 40 10.61 -22.95 -0.73
CA SER A 40 10.00 -24.27 -0.55
C SER A 40 8.79 -24.49 -1.46
N ALA A 41 8.05 -23.42 -1.78
CA ALA A 41 6.96 -23.44 -2.74
C ALA A 41 7.42 -23.30 -4.20
N GLY A 42 8.71 -23.03 -4.44
CA GLY A 42 9.26 -22.78 -5.77
C GLY A 42 8.75 -21.48 -6.39
N ILE A 43 8.39 -20.48 -5.58
CA ILE A 43 7.82 -19.20 -6.02
C ILE A 43 8.86 -18.09 -5.80
N PRO A 44 9.43 -17.53 -6.87
CA PRO A 44 10.26 -16.33 -6.75
C PRO A 44 9.40 -15.13 -6.35
N PHE A 45 9.83 -14.43 -5.30
CA PHE A 45 9.25 -13.15 -4.87
C PHE A 45 10.30 -12.04 -5.01
N PHE A 46 9.86 -10.80 -5.14
CA PHE A 46 10.73 -9.63 -5.24
C PHE A 46 10.45 -8.63 -4.11
N LEU A 47 11.49 -7.91 -3.71
CA LEU A 47 11.36 -6.74 -2.84
C LEU A 47 10.70 -5.61 -3.63
N ARG A 48 9.82 -4.84 -3.00
CA ARG A 48 9.12 -3.70 -3.61
C ARG A 48 9.03 -2.51 -2.65
N GLN A 49 8.50 -1.37 -3.12
CA GLN A 49 8.47 -0.06 -2.41
C GLN A 49 9.72 0.23 -1.57
N GLY A 50 9.53 0.61 -0.28
CA GLY A 50 10.55 1.01 0.68
C GLY A 50 11.60 -0.08 0.88
N THR A 51 11.17 -1.33 0.94
CA THR A 51 12.11 -2.47 1.03
C THR A 51 13.03 -2.56 -0.19
N CYS A 52 12.50 -2.45 -1.41
CA CYS A 52 13.34 -2.40 -2.62
C CYS A 52 14.18 -1.13 -2.70
N LEU A 53 13.61 0.01 -2.32
CA LEU A 53 14.27 1.31 -2.36
C LEU A 53 15.48 1.31 -1.44
N GLY A 54 15.32 0.91 -0.18
CA GLY A 54 16.40 0.77 0.79
C GLY A 54 17.44 -0.24 0.32
N ALA A 55 17.00 -1.42 -0.14
CA ALA A 55 17.92 -2.46 -0.61
C ALA A 55 18.79 -2.00 -1.80
N VAL A 56 18.24 -1.23 -2.74
CA VAL A 56 18.97 -0.76 -3.93
C VAL A 56 19.77 0.51 -3.64
N ARG A 57 19.17 1.52 -3.01
CA ARG A 57 19.76 2.83 -2.77
C ARG A 57 20.76 2.82 -1.62
N ASP A 58 20.33 2.27 -0.49
CA ASP A 58 21.04 2.41 0.79
C ASP A 58 21.83 1.14 1.15
N GLN A 59 21.53 0.02 0.48
CA GLN A 59 22.00 -1.32 0.86
C GLN A 59 21.63 -1.65 2.32
N ALA A 60 20.54 -1.06 2.80
CA ALA A 60 20.01 -1.17 4.17
C ALA A 60 18.48 -1.00 4.16
N PHE A 61 17.82 -1.28 5.29
CA PHE A 61 16.43 -0.83 5.46
C PHE A 61 16.39 0.69 5.65
N ILE A 62 15.30 1.32 5.19
CA ILE A 62 15.11 2.76 5.37
C ILE A 62 14.84 3.02 6.86
N PRO A 63 15.50 4.01 7.50
CA PRO A 63 15.40 4.20 8.96
C PRO A 63 14.00 4.51 9.50
N TRP A 64 13.10 4.98 8.64
CA TRP A 64 11.72 5.36 8.96
C TRP A 64 10.67 4.46 8.28
N ASP A 65 11.08 3.41 7.55
CA ASP A 65 10.16 2.40 7.02
C ASP A 65 9.56 1.61 8.20
N ASP A 66 8.29 1.23 8.10
CA ASP A 66 7.55 0.53 9.15
C ASP A 66 7.26 -0.95 8.82
N ASP A 67 7.54 -1.40 7.59
CA ASP A 67 7.16 -2.73 7.13
C ASP A 67 8.14 -3.40 6.14
N LEU A 68 7.77 -4.60 5.72
CA LEU A 68 8.40 -5.30 4.60
C LEU A 68 7.41 -5.44 3.45
N ASP A 69 7.79 -4.89 2.31
CA ASP A 69 6.96 -4.80 1.11
C ASP A 69 7.45 -5.82 0.06
N LEU A 70 6.65 -6.87 -0.17
CA LEU A 70 7.02 -8.04 -0.98
C LEU A 70 6.01 -8.30 -2.09
N GLY A 71 6.49 -8.77 -3.23
CA GLY A 71 5.68 -8.95 -4.43
C GLY A 71 5.92 -10.26 -5.18
N CYS A 72 4.86 -10.79 -5.78
CA CYS A 72 4.89 -11.83 -6.81
C CYS A 72 3.93 -11.45 -7.93
N VAL A 73 4.11 -11.99 -9.14
CA VAL A 73 3.17 -11.75 -10.26
C VAL A 73 2.55 -13.07 -10.70
N ILE A 74 1.22 -13.15 -10.63
CA ILE A 74 0.47 -14.34 -11.04
C ILE A 74 0.66 -14.54 -12.55
N GLY A 75 1.06 -15.76 -12.93
CA GLY A 75 1.36 -16.13 -14.32
C GLY A 75 2.80 -15.88 -14.75
N LEU A 76 3.64 -15.24 -13.91
CA LEU A 76 5.09 -15.14 -14.13
C LEU A 76 5.84 -16.05 -13.16
N ASN A 77 7.08 -16.41 -13.53
CA ASN A 77 8.03 -17.09 -12.64
C ASN A 77 7.49 -18.39 -12.00
N GLY A 78 6.54 -19.06 -12.66
CA GLY A 78 5.95 -20.32 -12.20
C GLY A 78 4.81 -20.16 -11.18
N LEU A 79 4.46 -18.95 -10.76
CA LEU A 79 3.35 -18.73 -9.83
C LEU A 79 1.99 -18.88 -10.53
N THR A 80 1.11 -19.71 -9.96
CA THR A 80 -0.32 -19.73 -10.26
C THR A 80 -1.15 -19.34 -9.04
N GLU A 81 -2.37 -18.85 -9.27
CA GLU A 81 -3.28 -18.44 -8.19
C GLU A 81 -3.63 -19.62 -7.24
N GLU A 82 -3.65 -20.85 -7.76
CA GLU A 82 -3.92 -22.07 -6.99
C GLU A 82 -2.85 -22.38 -5.93
N MET A 83 -1.63 -21.86 -6.08
CA MET A 83 -0.54 -22.08 -5.12
C MET A 83 -0.68 -21.20 -3.87
N ILE A 84 -1.36 -20.05 -3.99
CA ILE A 84 -1.42 -19.01 -2.96
C ILE A 84 -1.93 -19.53 -1.61
N PRO A 85 -3.04 -20.30 -1.53
CA PRO A 85 -3.53 -20.78 -0.23
C PRO A 85 -2.47 -21.57 0.56
N SER A 86 -1.72 -22.45 -0.10
CA SER A 86 -0.68 -23.26 0.55
C SER A 86 0.50 -22.44 1.05
N VAL A 87 0.86 -21.36 0.34
CA VAL A 87 1.88 -20.40 0.78
C VAL A 87 1.43 -19.69 2.05
N LEU A 88 0.18 -19.20 2.07
CA LEU A 88 -0.37 -18.51 3.23
C LEU A 88 -0.50 -19.43 4.43
N ASP A 89 -0.87 -20.70 4.22
CA ASP A 89 -0.89 -21.70 5.29
C ASP A 89 0.51 -21.96 5.85
N ALA A 90 1.55 -22.00 5.01
CA ALA A 90 2.93 -22.13 5.48
C ALA A 90 3.40 -20.93 6.33
N PHE A 91 2.92 -19.71 6.04
CA PHE A 91 3.13 -18.56 6.92
C PHE A 91 2.39 -18.72 8.25
N ARG A 92 1.12 -19.16 8.24
CA ARG A 92 0.35 -19.42 9.47
C ARG A 92 1.03 -20.46 10.35
N ASP A 93 1.54 -21.55 9.76
CA ASP A 93 2.28 -22.60 10.47
C ASP A 93 3.57 -22.08 11.13
N ARG A 94 4.13 -20.98 10.61
CA ARG A 94 5.28 -20.28 11.18
C ARG A 94 4.89 -19.19 12.19
N GLY A 95 3.62 -19.11 12.57
CA GLY A 95 3.11 -18.18 13.58
C GLY A 95 2.89 -16.76 13.07
N TYR A 96 2.70 -16.57 11.77
CA TYR A 96 2.20 -15.31 11.23
C TYR A 96 0.69 -15.27 11.37
N PHE A 97 0.15 -14.15 11.82
CA PHE A 97 -1.23 -13.82 11.48
C PHE A 97 -1.27 -13.37 10.03
N VAL A 98 -2.31 -13.79 9.30
CA VAL A 98 -2.45 -13.55 7.86
C VAL A 98 -3.87 -13.06 7.58
N SER A 99 -4.00 -11.79 7.22
CA SER A 99 -5.24 -11.22 6.69
C SER A 99 -5.17 -11.17 5.17
N LEU A 100 -6.17 -11.74 4.51
CA LEU A 100 -6.23 -11.85 3.05
C LEU A 100 -7.23 -10.84 2.49
N GLY A 101 -6.75 -10.00 1.57
CA GLY A 101 -7.59 -9.15 0.72
C GLY A 101 -7.42 -9.53 -0.74
N SER A 102 -8.39 -9.15 -1.58
CA SER A 102 -8.26 -9.27 -3.03
C SER A 102 -9.20 -8.33 -3.74
N ASN A 103 -8.80 -7.86 -4.91
CA ASN A 103 -9.63 -7.19 -5.89
C ASN A 103 -9.24 -7.66 -7.30
N ASP A 104 -9.73 -7.02 -8.37
CA ASP A 104 -9.41 -7.43 -9.75
C ASP A 104 -7.93 -7.25 -10.13
N ARG A 105 -7.15 -6.48 -9.35
CA ARG A 105 -5.76 -6.11 -9.63
C ARG A 105 -4.75 -6.99 -8.88
N TRP A 106 -5.13 -7.53 -7.72
CA TRP A 106 -4.22 -8.29 -6.87
C TRP A 106 -4.93 -9.20 -5.86
N ILE A 107 -4.16 -10.12 -5.28
CA ILE A 107 -4.44 -10.78 -4.00
C ILE A 107 -3.32 -10.33 -3.06
N ALA A 108 -3.62 -9.91 -1.84
CA ALA A 108 -2.61 -9.43 -0.90
C ALA A 108 -2.83 -10.05 0.48
N ALA A 109 -1.73 -10.47 1.09
CA ALA A 109 -1.68 -10.91 2.46
C ALA A 109 -0.97 -9.85 3.30
N GLY A 110 -1.75 -9.12 4.09
CA GLY A 110 -1.21 -8.32 5.19
C GLY A 110 -0.92 -9.26 6.35
N MET A 111 0.34 -9.33 6.75
CA MET A 111 0.78 -10.28 7.76
C MET A 111 1.48 -9.57 8.91
N VAL A 112 1.29 -10.09 10.12
CA VAL A 112 2.02 -9.62 11.29
C VAL A 112 2.58 -10.81 12.06
N LYS A 113 3.82 -10.67 12.52
CA LYS A 113 4.43 -11.59 13.47
C LYS A 113 5.24 -10.78 14.47
N ARG A 114 4.97 -11.01 15.76
CA ARG A 114 5.46 -10.19 16.89
C ARG A 114 4.91 -8.76 16.79
N ALA A 115 5.59 -7.88 16.06
CA ALA A 115 5.23 -6.46 15.93
C ALA A 115 5.57 -5.88 14.55
N LEU A 116 6.12 -6.68 13.62
CA LEU A 116 6.50 -6.20 12.30
C LEU A 116 5.47 -6.67 11.26
N ARG A 117 5.04 -5.73 10.42
CA ARG A 117 4.17 -5.99 9.28
C ARG A 117 4.98 -6.50 8.08
N VAL A 118 4.41 -7.46 7.36
CA VAL A 118 4.88 -7.92 6.05
C VAL A 118 3.69 -7.92 5.10
N ASP A 119 3.80 -7.15 4.03
CA ASP A 119 2.80 -7.08 2.99
C ASP A 119 3.28 -7.90 1.79
N LEU A 120 2.65 -9.06 1.57
CA LEU A 120 2.92 -9.93 0.44
C LEU A 120 1.81 -9.80 -0.60
N THR A 121 2.12 -9.16 -1.73
CA THR A 121 1.16 -8.92 -2.81
C THR A 121 1.40 -9.85 -4.00
N PHE A 122 0.36 -10.53 -4.46
CA PHE A 122 0.28 -11.31 -5.68
C PHE A 122 -0.45 -10.49 -6.75
N PHE A 123 0.31 -9.86 -7.65
CA PHE A 123 -0.21 -8.97 -8.67
C PHE A 123 -0.80 -9.73 -9.86
N ARG A 124 -1.90 -9.22 -10.43
CA ARG A 124 -2.42 -9.62 -11.74
C ARG A 124 -1.91 -8.67 -12.82
N ILE A 125 -1.60 -9.22 -13.99
CA ILE A 125 -1.21 -8.43 -15.16
C ILE A 125 -2.47 -7.93 -15.86
N ILE A 126 -2.56 -6.62 -16.06
CA ILE A 126 -3.64 -5.94 -16.78
C ILE A 126 -3.01 -5.01 -17.82
N ASP A 127 -3.29 -5.28 -19.10
CA ASP A 127 -2.71 -4.58 -20.25
C ASP A 127 -1.19 -4.38 -20.10
N ASP A 128 -0.47 -5.50 -19.98
CA ASP A 128 1.00 -5.58 -19.84
C ASP A 128 1.59 -4.81 -18.65
N SER A 129 0.79 -4.50 -17.62
CA SER A 129 1.22 -3.78 -16.42
C SER A 129 0.67 -4.42 -15.15
N ILE A 130 1.31 -4.13 -14.01
CA ILE A 130 0.78 -4.45 -12.69
C ILE A 130 0.50 -3.18 -11.89
N PHE A 131 -0.52 -3.23 -11.05
CA PHE A 131 -0.96 -2.10 -10.23
C PHE A 131 -0.11 -2.01 -8.96
N HIS A 132 0.53 -0.86 -8.73
CA HIS A 132 1.13 -0.50 -7.45
C HIS A 132 0.36 0.65 -6.82
N TYR A 133 0.08 0.52 -5.53
CA TYR A 133 -0.53 1.56 -4.72
C TYR A 133 0.23 2.91 -4.79
N PRO A 134 -0.43 4.08 -4.76
CA PRO A 134 -1.89 4.27 -4.72
C PRO A 134 -2.58 4.19 -6.08
N SER A 135 -1.89 4.43 -7.19
CA SER A 135 -2.44 4.28 -8.56
C SER A 135 -1.38 4.35 -9.65
N ILE A 136 -0.28 3.61 -9.48
CA ILE A 136 0.83 3.58 -10.43
C ILE A 136 0.83 2.25 -11.17
N TRP A 137 0.71 2.30 -12.49
CA TRP A 137 0.81 1.11 -13.34
C TRP A 137 2.23 0.92 -13.83
N ILE A 138 2.86 -0.19 -13.44
CA ILE A 138 4.25 -0.50 -13.77
C ILE A 138 4.30 -1.62 -14.80
N PRO A 139 5.10 -1.50 -15.89
CA PRO A 139 5.18 -2.52 -16.93
C PRO A 139 5.57 -3.90 -16.38
N ALA A 140 4.79 -4.93 -16.74
CA ALA A 140 4.99 -6.31 -16.28
C ALA A 140 6.36 -6.88 -16.68
N ARG A 141 6.97 -6.37 -17.76
CA ARG A 141 8.32 -6.76 -18.21
C ARG A 141 9.41 -6.54 -17.17
N LEU A 142 9.20 -5.66 -16.18
CA LEU A 142 10.18 -5.44 -15.11
C LEU A 142 10.23 -6.62 -14.12
N PHE A 143 9.27 -7.55 -14.20
CA PHE A 143 9.08 -8.62 -13.23
C PHE A 143 9.23 -10.03 -13.85
N SER A 144 9.41 -10.12 -15.17
CA SER A 144 9.58 -11.40 -15.88
C SER A 144 10.99 -11.98 -15.79
N ASP A 145 12.00 -11.13 -15.61
CA ASP A 145 13.40 -11.52 -15.44
C ASP A 145 14.01 -10.71 -14.29
N LEU A 146 13.69 -11.11 -13.06
CA LEU A 146 14.06 -10.37 -11.86
C LEU A 146 15.58 -10.33 -11.67
N LYS A 147 16.08 -9.22 -11.14
CA LYS A 147 17.51 -9.02 -10.87
C LYS A 147 17.84 -9.51 -9.46
N GLU A 148 18.86 -10.35 -9.34
CA GLU A 148 19.40 -10.77 -8.04
C GLU A 148 20.34 -9.68 -7.46
N ILE A 149 20.19 -9.41 -6.16
CA ILE A 149 21.05 -8.51 -5.38
C ILE A 149 21.48 -9.17 -4.06
N ASP A 150 22.61 -8.71 -3.50
CA ASP A 150 23.00 -9.01 -2.12
C ASP A 150 22.28 -8.06 -1.17
N PHE A 151 21.52 -8.59 -0.21
CA PHE A 151 20.87 -7.79 0.82
C PHE A 151 20.76 -8.59 2.12
N MET A 152 21.11 -7.96 3.24
CA MET A 152 21.03 -8.58 4.58
C MET A 152 21.76 -9.94 4.72
N GLY A 153 22.81 -10.14 3.92
CA GLY A 153 23.65 -11.34 3.93
C GLY A 153 23.13 -12.51 3.09
N GLU A 154 22.08 -12.31 2.30
CA GLU A 154 21.54 -13.31 1.36
C GLU A 154 21.23 -12.70 0.00
N LYS A 155 20.83 -13.56 -0.94
CA LYS A 155 20.39 -13.16 -2.28
C LYS A 155 18.88 -12.94 -2.29
N PHE A 156 18.47 -11.76 -2.75
CA PHE A 156 17.07 -11.38 -2.96
C PHE A 156 16.86 -10.88 -4.38
N LEU A 157 15.60 -10.90 -4.83
CA LEU A 157 15.23 -10.45 -6.15
C LEU A 157 14.59 -9.05 -6.08
N VAL A 158 14.86 -8.25 -7.10
CA VAL A 158 14.23 -6.93 -7.32
C VAL A 158 13.76 -6.82 -8.77
N PRO A 159 12.85 -5.88 -9.08
CA PRO A 159 12.48 -5.59 -10.46
C PRO A 159 13.70 -5.23 -11.32
N ASN A 160 13.65 -5.52 -12.61
CA ASN A 160 14.80 -5.39 -13.51
C ASN A 160 14.48 -4.52 -14.75
N PRO A 161 15.19 -3.39 -14.95
CA PRO A 161 16.19 -2.80 -14.06
C PRO A 161 15.53 -2.10 -12.85
N PRO A 162 16.13 -2.19 -11.65
CA PRO A 162 15.54 -1.63 -10.43
C PRO A 162 15.43 -0.10 -10.49
N GLU A 163 16.34 0.58 -11.18
CA GLU A 163 16.35 2.03 -11.32
C GLU A 163 15.15 2.52 -12.15
N GLU A 164 14.64 1.70 -13.08
CA GLU A 164 13.43 2.01 -13.82
C GLU A 164 12.19 1.87 -12.94
N TYR A 165 12.10 0.77 -12.18
CA TYR A 165 11.02 0.55 -11.21
C TYR A 165 10.94 1.68 -10.17
N LEU A 166 12.07 2.00 -9.53
CA LEU A 166 12.13 3.03 -8.49
C LEU A 166 11.81 4.42 -9.04
N ARG A 167 12.24 4.72 -10.28
CA ARG A 167 11.88 5.98 -10.95
C ARG A 167 10.39 6.04 -11.29
N ALA A 168 9.79 4.93 -11.72
CA ALA A 168 8.36 4.87 -12.00
C ALA A 168 7.52 5.06 -10.74
N LYS A 169 7.97 4.53 -9.59
CA LYS A 169 7.27 4.62 -8.31
C LYS A 169 7.48 5.95 -7.57
N TYR A 170 8.73 6.41 -7.47
CA TYR A 170 9.14 7.55 -6.63
C TYR A 170 9.61 8.77 -7.42
N GLY A 171 9.59 8.71 -8.76
CA GLY A 171 10.03 9.81 -9.60
C GLY A 171 11.55 9.94 -9.74
N PRO A 172 12.04 10.97 -10.44
CA PRO A 172 13.46 11.09 -10.81
C PRO A 172 14.40 11.28 -9.62
N ASN A 173 13.88 11.75 -8.47
CA ASN A 173 14.67 12.06 -7.28
C ASN A 173 14.74 10.89 -6.29
N TRP A 174 14.31 9.67 -6.66
CA TRP A 174 14.29 8.49 -5.79
C TRP A 174 15.65 8.17 -5.12
N VAL A 175 16.75 8.59 -5.76
CA VAL A 175 18.12 8.45 -5.25
C VAL A 175 18.42 9.31 -4.02
N MET A 176 17.57 10.31 -3.71
CA MET A 176 17.71 11.18 -2.55
C MET A 176 16.88 10.62 -1.39
N PRO A 177 17.48 10.30 -0.24
CA PRO A 177 16.73 9.90 0.96
C PRO A 177 15.81 11.03 1.42
N LYS A 178 14.55 10.71 1.67
CA LYS A 178 13.57 11.63 2.26
C LYS A 178 12.40 10.90 2.93
N GLU A 179 11.86 11.52 3.97
CA GLU A 179 10.71 11.03 4.74
C GLU A 179 9.37 11.42 4.08
N ASP A 180 9.28 12.62 3.50
CA ASP A 180 8.09 13.17 2.84
C ASP A 180 7.98 12.74 1.35
N TYR A 181 7.88 11.43 1.13
CA TYR A 181 7.90 10.86 -0.22
C TYR A 181 6.54 10.89 -0.95
N GLU A 182 5.44 11.14 -0.23
CA GLU A 182 4.07 10.98 -0.73
C GLU A 182 3.80 11.86 -1.94
N ARG A 183 4.26 13.12 -1.90
CA ARG A 183 4.10 14.08 -3.00
C ARG A 183 4.76 13.59 -4.29
N ASP A 184 5.96 13.02 -4.21
CA ASP A 184 6.67 12.50 -5.39
C ASP A 184 5.96 11.29 -5.99
N VAL A 185 5.35 10.47 -5.14
CA VAL A 185 4.52 9.34 -5.56
C VAL A 185 3.25 9.83 -6.26
N LEU A 186 2.55 10.82 -5.69
CA LEU A 186 1.36 11.41 -6.33
C LEU A 186 1.69 12.09 -7.67
N ASP A 187 2.84 12.75 -7.78
CA ASP A 187 3.34 13.29 -9.05
C ASP A 187 3.58 12.19 -10.10
N GLN A 188 3.91 10.96 -9.68
CA GLN A 188 4.01 9.83 -10.60
C GLN A 188 2.64 9.25 -10.95
N VAL A 189 1.67 9.26 -10.03
CA VAL A 189 0.29 8.85 -10.34
C VAL A 189 -0.28 9.70 -11.47
N ALA A 190 -0.07 11.02 -11.44
CA ALA A 190 -0.53 11.93 -12.49
C ALA A 190 0.08 11.64 -13.88
N LYS A 191 1.17 10.89 -13.94
CA LYS A 191 1.85 10.46 -15.19
C LYS A 191 1.55 9.01 -15.55
N SER A 192 0.97 8.26 -14.62
CA SER A 192 0.55 6.89 -14.85
C SER A 192 -0.66 6.88 -15.80
N PRO A 193 -0.82 5.85 -16.64
CA PRO A 193 -2.03 5.69 -17.44
C PRO A 193 -3.29 5.74 -16.56
N ASP A 194 -4.37 6.30 -17.11
CA ASP A 194 -5.69 6.36 -16.45
C ASP A 194 -6.14 4.98 -15.96
N ALA A 195 -7.11 4.99 -15.04
CA ALA A 195 -7.70 3.79 -14.48
C ALA A 195 -8.09 2.77 -15.56
N LYS A 196 -7.36 1.65 -15.62
CA LYS A 196 -7.61 0.56 -16.57
C LYS A 196 -8.84 -0.30 -16.24
N LEU A 197 -9.59 0.07 -15.20
CA LEU A 197 -10.75 -0.68 -14.72
C LEU A 197 -11.92 0.27 -14.46
N ALA A 198 -13.09 -0.09 -14.98
CA ALA A 198 -14.31 0.68 -14.83
C ALA A 198 -14.93 0.45 -13.43
N PRO A 199 -15.65 1.44 -12.87
CA PRO A 199 -16.44 1.25 -11.66
C PRO A 199 -17.47 0.14 -11.83
N SER A 200 -17.76 -0.60 -10.75
CA SER A 200 -18.85 -1.58 -10.76
C SER A 200 -20.20 -0.87 -10.67
N PRO A 201 -21.16 -1.15 -11.59
CA PRO A 201 -22.46 -0.50 -11.54
C PRO A 201 -23.24 -0.88 -10.27
N GLY A 202 -23.91 0.09 -9.65
CA GLY A 202 -24.83 -0.13 -8.52
C GLY A 202 -24.23 0.02 -7.11
N GLN A 203 -23.00 0.53 -6.99
CA GLN A 203 -22.40 0.85 -5.69
C GLN A 203 -23.03 2.12 -5.09
N LEU A 204 -23.32 2.05 -3.80
CA LEU A 204 -23.77 3.22 -3.03
C LEU A 204 -22.64 4.25 -2.95
N PRO A 205 -22.95 5.56 -2.98
CA PRO A 205 -21.94 6.59 -2.83
C PRO A 205 -21.32 6.52 -1.43
N THR A 206 -20.00 6.52 -1.38
CA THR A 206 -19.21 6.77 -0.17
C THR A 206 -19.14 8.27 0.05
N LYS A 207 -19.45 8.73 1.27
CA LYS A 207 -19.48 10.15 1.63
C LYS A 207 -18.23 10.51 2.42
N PHE A 208 -17.71 11.70 2.17
CA PHE A 208 -16.67 12.32 2.99
C PHE A 208 -17.21 13.63 3.54
N ARG A 209 -17.10 13.84 4.84
CA ARG A 209 -17.42 15.09 5.53
C ARG A 209 -16.13 15.76 5.97
N VAL A 210 -15.92 17.02 5.59
CA VAL A 210 -14.68 17.76 5.89
C VAL A 210 -14.93 18.76 7.01
N LEU A 211 -14.16 18.66 8.09
CA LEU A 211 -14.13 19.61 9.20
C LEU A 211 -12.83 20.43 9.17
N ASN A 212 -12.86 21.65 9.71
CA ASN A 212 -11.66 22.44 10.00
C ASN A 212 -11.12 22.16 11.42
N LEU A 213 -10.07 22.86 11.82
CA LEU A 213 -9.46 22.75 13.16
C LEU A 213 -10.37 23.21 14.32
N GLN A 214 -11.53 23.78 14.02
CA GLN A 214 -12.55 24.23 14.99
C GLN A 214 -13.79 23.30 14.98
N ASP A 215 -13.70 22.13 14.33
CA ASP A 215 -14.81 21.19 14.11
C ASP A 215 -15.98 21.79 13.32
N GLU A 216 -15.72 22.83 12.51
CA GLU A 216 -16.72 23.46 11.65
C GLU A 216 -16.70 22.84 10.25
N LEU A 217 -17.88 22.72 9.63
CA LEU A 217 -18.02 22.19 8.27
C LEU A 217 -17.31 23.08 7.25
N VAL A 218 -16.50 22.46 6.39
CA VAL A 218 -15.78 23.17 5.33
C VAL A 218 -16.53 23.05 4.02
N ARG A 219 -17.02 24.18 3.52
CA ARG A 219 -17.65 24.27 2.19
C ARG A 219 -16.61 24.38 1.11
N ARG A 220 -16.87 23.75 -0.04
CA ARG A 220 -16.01 23.79 -1.22
C ARG A 220 -14.56 23.34 -0.95
N ALA A 221 -14.34 22.47 0.04
CA ALA A 221 -13.08 21.75 0.19
C ALA A 221 -12.90 20.84 -1.02
N GLU A 222 -11.73 20.87 -1.63
CA GLU A 222 -11.34 19.93 -2.69
C GLU A 222 -10.93 18.62 -2.04
N VAL A 223 -11.62 17.54 -2.42
CA VAL A 223 -11.29 16.18 -2.02
C VAL A 223 -10.95 15.41 -3.28
N SER A 224 -9.77 14.80 -3.29
CA SER A 224 -9.27 13.97 -4.37
C SER A 224 -9.05 12.55 -3.88
N VAL A 225 -9.80 11.59 -4.39
CA VAL A 225 -9.53 10.16 -4.18
C VAL A 225 -8.60 9.71 -5.31
N ILE A 226 -7.35 9.42 -4.97
CA ILE A 226 -6.27 9.18 -5.94
C ILE A 226 -6.59 7.98 -6.82
N GLY A 227 -6.56 8.21 -8.14
CA GLY A 227 -6.92 7.21 -9.16
C GLY A 227 -8.41 7.04 -9.43
N LEU A 228 -9.27 7.82 -8.75
CA LEU A 228 -10.72 7.79 -8.93
C LEU A 228 -11.27 9.13 -9.42
N GLY A 229 -10.97 10.23 -8.74
CA GLY A 229 -11.49 11.54 -9.13
C GLY A 229 -11.34 12.61 -8.05
N GLU A 230 -11.75 13.83 -8.41
CA GLU A 230 -11.73 15.03 -7.59
C GLU A 230 -13.12 15.66 -7.58
N ALA A 231 -13.55 16.14 -6.43
CA ALA A 231 -14.80 16.88 -6.28
C ALA A 231 -14.73 17.87 -5.10
N LEU A 232 -15.67 18.81 -5.08
CA LEU A 232 -15.77 19.82 -4.03
C LEU A 232 -16.89 19.47 -3.04
N THR A 233 -16.68 19.77 -1.76
CA THR A 233 -17.76 19.64 -0.77
C THR A 233 -18.90 20.63 -1.01
N ASP A 234 -20.11 20.21 -0.66
CA ASP A 234 -21.34 21.00 -0.73
C ASP A 234 -21.47 22.00 0.45
N ASP A 235 -22.65 22.62 0.58
CA ASP A 235 -22.94 23.59 1.65
C ASP A 235 -22.95 22.97 3.06
N ASP A 236 -23.09 21.65 3.15
CA ASP A 236 -23.08 20.86 4.38
C ASP A 236 -21.71 20.19 4.59
N GLY A 237 -20.69 20.53 3.80
CA GLY A 237 -19.34 20.01 3.94
C GLY A 237 -19.16 18.56 3.47
N HIS A 238 -20.08 18.04 2.66
CA HIS A 238 -20.05 16.66 2.16
C HIS A 238 -19.65 16.57 0.70
N VAL A 239 -18.97 15.49 0.33
CA VAL A 239 -18.69 15.10 -1.06
C VAL A 239 -18.84 13.59 -1.21
N GLU A 240 -19.24 13.13 -2.40
CA GLU A 240 -19.53 11.72 -2.67
C GLU A 240 -18.65 11.15 -3.78
N PHE A 241 -18.19 9.91 -3.58
CA PHE A 241 -17.46 9.13 -4.56
C PHE A 241 -18.04 7.72 -4.65
N THR A 242 -17.97 7.10 -5.83
CA THR A 242 -18.31 5.68 -5.99
C THR A 242 -17.03 4.84 -5.92
N LEU A 243 -16.71 4.35 -4.72
CA LEU A 243 -15.52 3.50 -4.52
C LEU A 243 -15.71 2.11 -5.14
N PRO A 244 -14.74 1.58 -5.91
CA PRO A 244 -14.88 0.30 -6.60
C PRO A 244 -14.86 -0.92 -5.66
N ASN A 245 -14.21 -0.84 -4.50
CA ASN A 245 -14.07 -1.97 -3.57
C ASN A 245 -13.66 -1.48 -2.18
N ASN A 246 -13.75 -2.37 -1.19
CA ASN A 246 -13.12 -2.16 0.12
C ASN A 246 -11.61 -2.35 -0.02
N ASP A 247 -10.85 -1.26 0.09
CA ASP A 247 -9.42 -1.23 -0.16
C ASP A 247 -8.79 0.02 0.46
N PHE A 248 -7.48 0.09 0.47
CA PHE A 248 -6.74 1.30 0.77
C PHE A 248 -6.86 2.30 -0.39
N TYR A 249 -7.07 3.56 -0.04
CA TYR A 249 -7.09 4.70 -0.95
C TYR A 249 -6.22 5.81 -0.39
N ALA A 250 -5.51 6.52 -1.27
CA ALA A 250 -4.89 7.78 -0.90
C ALA A 250 -5.90 8.88 -1.16
N VAL A 251 -6.04 9.82 -0.23
CA VAL A 251 -6.99 10.93 -0.32
C VAL A 251 -6.23 12.24 -0.09
N VAL A 252 -6.44 13.23 -0.94
CA VAL A 252 -5.89 14.58 -0.77
C VAL A 252 -7.04 15.53 -0.46
N ILE A 253 -6.88 16.32 0.61
CA ILE A 253 -7.89 17.28 1.05
C ILE A 253 -7.28 18.66 1.05
N LYS A 254 -7.94 19.61 0.39
CA LYS A 254 -7.51 21.02 0.32
C LYS A 254 -8.64 21.98 0.61
N PHE A 255 -8.37 23.00 1.41
CA PHE A 255 -9.26 24.13 1.64
C PHE A 255 -8.47 25.29 2.25
N ASP A 256 -8.83 26.53 1.91
CA ASP A 256 -8.09 27.72 2.36
C ASP A 256 -6.58 27.59 2.09
N ASP A 257 -5.74 27.66 3.14
CA ASP A 257 -4.29 27.44 3.08
C ASP A 257 -3.88 26.02 3.55
N HIS A 258 -4.86 25.13 3.77
CA HIS A 258 -4.67 23.75 4.22
C HIS A 258 -4.61 22.80 3.02
N GLU A 259 -3.60 21.95 3.02
CA GLU A 259 -3.49 20.81 2.12
C GLU A 259 -2.90 19.65 2.90
N GLU A 260 -3.55 18.49 2.81
CA GLU A 260 -3.06 17.27 3.45
C GLU A 260 -3.21 16.06 2.54
N ILE A 261 -2.18 15.22 2.51
CA ILE A 261 -2.22 13.89 1.90
C ILE A 261 -2.47 12.87 3.00
N LEU A 262 -3.62 12.21 2.94
CA LEU A 262 -3.89 10.97 3.66
C LEU A 262 -3.38 9.83 2.79
N TYR A 263 -2.19 9.33 3.10
CA TYR A 263 -1.49 8.44 2.19
C TYR A 263 -2.09 7.05 2.15
N GLN A 264 -2.74 6.59 3.21
CA GLN A 264 -3.35 5.26 3.30
C GLN A 264 -4.59 5.25 4.19
N GLU A 265 -5.77 5.22 3.57
CA GLU A 265 -7.07 5.13 4.24
C GLU A 265 -7.81 3.88 3.79
N LEU A 266 -8.21 3.01 4.72
CA LEU A 266 -9.05 1.86 4.39
C LEU A 266 -10.50 2.29 4.27
N LEU A 267 -11.05 2.28 3.06
CA LEU A 267 -12.37 2.80 2.79
C LEU A 267 -13.28 1.74 2.17
N SER A 268 -14.53 1.73 2.61
CA SER A 268 -15.57 0.82 2.14
C SER A 268 -16.64 1.56 1.29
N PRO A 269 -17.10 0.96 0.18
CA PRO A 269 -18.19 1.51 -0.62
C PRO A 269 -19.47 1.73 0.20
N GLY A 270 -20.07 2.91 0.10
CA GLY A 270 -21.33 3.24 0.77
C GLY A 270 -21.22 3.64 2.25
N VAL A 271 -20.00 3.74 2.79
CA VAL A 271 -19.74 4.22 4.16
C VAL A 271 -19.54 5.75 4.15
N SER A 272 -19.88 6.41 5.25
CA SER A 272 -19.61 7.83 5.47
C SER A 272 -18.36 7.98 6.34
N TYR A 273 -17.43 8.82 5.92
CA TYR A 273 -16.19 9.12 6.62
C TYR A 273 -16.10 10.60 6.98
N VAL A 274 -15.52 10.90 8.14
CA VAL A 274 -15.22 12.26 8.58
C VAL A 274 -13.72 12.48 8.54
N TYR A 275 -13.34 13.60 7.96
CA TYR A 275 -12.00 14.13 8.03
C TYR A 275 -11.92 15.28 9.03
N THR A 276 -10.91 15.21 9.90
CA THR A 276 -10.50 16.33 10.75
C THR A 276 -8.98 16.56 10.60
N PRO A 277 -8.53 17.80 10.36
CA PRO A 277 -7.12 18.13 10.27
C PRO A 277 -6.43 17.96 11.63
N ASP A 278 -5.16 17.55 11.60
CA ASP A 278 -4.30 17.54 12.78
C ASP A 278 -3.21 18.61 12.62
N PRO A 279 -3.13 19.61 13.51
CA PRO A 279 -2.13 20.67 13.39
C PRO A 279 -0.71 20.20 13.71
N SER A 280 -0.54 18.99 14.27
CA SER A 280 0.76 18.43 14.66
C SER A 280 1.43 17.58 13.58
N ILE A 281 0.65 17.10 12.59
CA ILE A 281 1.13 16.28 11.48
C ILE A 281 0.44 16.79 10.21
N ASN A 282 1.22 17.32 9.28
CA ASN A 282 0.69 18.01 8.11
C ASN A 282 0.79 17.22 6.80
N ASN A 283 1.36 16.01 6.80
CA ASN A 283 1.47 15.20 5.60
C ASN A 283 1.62 13.71 5.92
N GLY A 284 1.10 12.85 5.03
CA GLY A 284 1.34 11.41 5.06
C GLY A 284 0.62 10.64 6.18
N ARG A 285 -0.43 11.21 6.78
CA ARG A 285 -1.23 10.48 7.79
C ARG A 285 -1.91 9.26 7.16
N CYS A 286 -2.07 8.22 7.96
CA CYS A 286 -2.69 6.97 7.57
C CYS A 286 -3.79 6.60 8.58
N MET A 287 -4.89 6.03 8.09
CA MET A 287 -6.00 5.52 8.91
C MET A 287 -6.60 6.57 9.85
N VAL A 288 -6.75 7.81 9.40
CA VAL A 288 -7.27 8.92 10.23
C VAL A 288 -8.70 9.31 9.92
N LEU A 289 -9.28 8.85 8.80
CA LEU A 289 -10.69 9.04 8.53
C LEU A 289 -11.52 8.18 9.48
N THR A 290 -12.49 8.79 10.16
CA THR A 290 -13.38 8.08 11.09
C THR A 290 -14.74 7.84 10.45
N GLU A 291 -15.29 6.64 10.60
CA GLU A 291 -16.67 6.35 10.18
C GLU A 291 -17.69 7.17 10.99
N GLU A 292 -18.76 7.63 10.33
CA GLU A 292 -19.91 8.30 10.97
C GLU A 292 -20.89 7.35 11.67
#